data_AF-A0A3M7GD25-F1
#
_entry.id   AF-A0A3M7GD25-F1
#
_cell.length_a   1.000
_cell.length_b   1.000
_cell.length_c   1.000
_cell.angle_alpha   90.00
_cell.angle_beta   90.00
_cell.angle_gamma   90.00
#
_symmetry.space_group_name_H-M   'P 1'
#
loop_
_entity.id
_entity.type
_entity.pdbx_description
1 polymer ?
#
loop_
_entity_poly.entity_id
_entity_poly.type
_entity_poly.pdbx_seq_one_letter_code
_entity_poly.pdbx_strand_id
1 'polypeptide(L)'
;MAYHTANPFDLLPIETCQHIGGYLNDRDLCTYRLVCQSTHNAIDADGFSFWRRRFITTFEKPTWTTSNNIKYRQAYHKRRRALMYGADFWVAITKSTGKDYAKEIRRGTRCLEVLRDMIIVDEDSFSEKREGDLAYESKNLRLIYKFVQNYDLLDVVMATDHKKERDLLCLPKQLLCTIWSLLAPAMLSLDFEHAPTLGSPDSQQVVYGTTSEHPIFGGCNGLDINMEWVVHHLNFWKYHMVRSEENTLYRAFKSLSPNETPRFWDHQLKLGGSKLGKHWKGSYAYVEREEVAMIRAGEGQDDTIQDLFNGETDIGQFQDMQLNWLDEADGLASWPKLFEKHLHSLRRPENKARTRAQHRSSTIPDAISDLRPQNFHFLAEGHDTTEDFCAQGWLNALPAQHGVPGWQRMTMMKYFEDPGTGVIDTDALWAYEGVVLPGGQIMLGRWWCPSDGTGERMYSGPFILWGVDRSDVVDGDQ
;
A
#
# COMPACT_ATOMS: atom_id res chain seq x y z
N MET A 1 -10.08 -65.94 -20.16
CA MET A 1 -10.12 -64.58 -20.73
C MET A 1 -10.73 -63.68 -19.68
N ALA A 2 -9.93 -62.88 -18.97
CA ALA A 2 -10.47 -61.92 -18.01
C ALA A 2 -11.09 -60.77 -18.80
N TYR A 3 -12.38 -60.50 -18.59
CA TYR A 3 -13.02 -59.31 -19.11
C TYR A 3 -12.30 -58.10 -18.50
N HIS A 4 -11.52 -57.39 -19.29
CA HIS A 4 -11.05 -56.06 -18.94
C HIS A 4 -12.31 -55.18 -18.83
N THR A 5 -12.82 -54.99 -17.62
CA THR A 5 -13.81 -53.96 -17.34
C THR A 5 -13.19 -52.63 -17.75
N ALA A 6 -13.76 -51.99 -18.76
CA ALA A 6 -13.32 -50.67 -19.22
C ALA A 6 -13.28 -49.72 -18.02
N ASN A 7 -12.24 -48.90 -17.92
CA ASN A 7 -12.14 -47.94 -16.84
C ASN A 7 -13.36 -47.00 -16.91
N PRO A 8 -14.12 -46.80 -15.83
CA PRO A 8 -15.31 -45.95 -15.86
C PRO A 8 -15.04 -44.54 -16.39
N PHE A 9 -13.84 -44.00 -16.16
CA PHE A 9 -13.44 -42.69 -16.66
C PHE A 9 -13.25 -42.63 -18.18
N ASP A 10 -12.99 -43.77 -18.83
CA ASP A 10 -12.87 -43.85 -20.30
C ASP A 10 -14.24 -43.76 -20.98
N LEU A 11 -15.33 -43.97 -20.24
CA LEU A 11 -16.71 -43.87 -20.73
C LEU A 11 -17.32 -42.48 -20.54
N LEU A 12 -16.66 -41.60 -19.77
CA LEU A 12 -17.18 -40.27 -19.47
C LEU A 12 -16.71 -39.24 -20.52
N PRO A 13 -17.57 -38.28 -20.90
CA PRO A 13 -17.14 -37.12 -21.66
C PRO A 13 -16.03 -36.34 -20.94
N ILE A 14 -15.12 -35.74 -21.72
CA ILE A 14 -13.95 -35.03 -21.18
C ILE A 14 -14.36 -33.88 -20.26
N GLU A 15 -15.47 -33.21 -20.56
CA GLU A 15 -16.05 -32.12 -19.78
C GLU A 15 -16.52 -32.62 -18.40
N THR A 16 -17.03 -33.85 -18.32
CA THR A 16 -17.47 -34.45 -17.04
C THR A 16 -16.26 -34.75 -16.18
N CYS A 17 -15.19 -35.32 -16.75
CA CYS A 17 -13.92 -35.54 -16.05
C CYS A 17 -13.29 -34.22 -15.59
N GLN A 18 -13.33 -33.16 -16.41
CA GLN A 18 -12.90 -31.82 -16.02
C GLN A 18 -13.75 -31.24 -14.88
N HIS A 19 -15.06 -31.43 -14.92
CA HIS A 19 -15.97 -30.95 -13.89
C HIS A 19 -15.69 -31.64 -12.55
N ILE A 20 -15.50 -32.97 -12.54
CA ILE A 20 -15.07 -33.74 -11.37
C ILE A 20 -13.75 -33.19 -10.81
N GLY A 21 -12.73 -33.04 -11.67
CA GLY A 21 -11.43 -32.47 -11.29
C GLY A 21 -11.54 -31.05 -10.73
N GLY A 22 -12.56 -30.29 -11.14
CA GLY A 22 -12.84 -28.94 -10.66
C GLY A 22 -13.16 -28.85 -9.17
N TYR A 23 -13.75 -29.90 -8.58
CA TYR A 23 -14.10 -29.96 -7.15
C TYR A 23 -12.95 -30.46 -6.25
N LEU A 24 -11.88 -31.01 -6.83
CA LEU A 24 -10.77 -31.55 -6.06
C LEU A 24 -9.84 -30.44 -5.55
N ASN A 25 -9.20 -30.63 -4.40
CA ASN A 25 -8.08 -29.78 -3.99
C ASN A 25 -6.83 -30.10 -4.84
N ASP A 26 -5.78 -29.28 -4.76
CA ASP A 26 -4.59 -29.45 -5.62
C ASP A 26 -3.85 -30.78 -5.39
N ARG A 27 -3.88 -31.32 -4.17
CA ARG A 27 -3.24 -32.60 -3.84
C ARG A 27 -3.99 -33.75 -4.50
N ASP A 28 -5.30 -33.79 -4.34
CA ASP A 28 -6.15 -34.85 -4.89
C ASP A 28 -6.24 -34.75 -6.41
N LEU A 29 -6.17 -33.54 -6.97
CA LEU A 29 -6.09 -33.33 -8.41
C LEU A 29 -4.83 -33.95 -9.03
N CYS A 30 -3.69 -33.87 -8.35
CA CYS A 30 -2.45 -34.52 -8.80
C CYS A 30 -2.62 -36.04 -8.84
N THR A 31 -3.29 -36.65 -7.86
CA THR A 31 -3.59 -38.08 -7.86
C THR A 31 -4.60 -38.43 -8.94
N TYR A 32 -5.69 -37.68 -9.07
CA TYR A 32 -6.74 -37.88 -10.07
C TYR A 32 -6.19 -37.90 -11.51
N ARG A 33 -5.28 -36.97 -11.81
CA ARG A 33 -4.58 -36.89 -13.10
C ARG A 33 -3.76 -38.14 -13.43
N LEU A 34 -3.35 -38.93 -12.43
CA LEU A 34 -2.52 -40.13 -12.59
C LEU A 34 -3.33 -41.43 -12.61
N VAL A 35 -4.66 -41.37 -12.45
CA VAL A 35 -5.53 -42.57 -12.40
C VAL A 35 -5.59 -43.30 -13.74
N CYS A 36 -5.82 -42.60 -14.85
CA CYS A 36 -5.81 -43.18 -16.19
C CYS A 36 -5.56 -42.14 -17.28
N GLN A 37 -5.47 -42.59 -18.54
CA GLN A 37 -5.26 -41.71 -19.68
C GLN A 37 -6.40 -40.70 -19.86
N SER A 38 -7.65 -41.10 -19.61
CA SER A 38 -8.82 -40.22 -19.77
C SER A 38 -8.82 -39.07 -18.75
N THR A 39 -8.51 -39.36 -17.47
CA THR A 39 -8.38 -38.31 -16.46
C THR A 39 -7.16 -37.42 -16.71
N HIS A 40 -6.04 -37.99 -17.17
CA HIS A 40 -4.89 -37.21 -17.60
C HIS A 40 -5.25 -36.25 -18.75
N ASN A 41 -5.93 -36.76 -19.78
CA ASN A 41 -6.31 -35.99 -20.94
C ASN A 41 -7.27 -34.84 -20.60
N ALA A 42 -8.22 -35.09 -19.70
CA ALA A 42 -9.15 -34.09 -19.21
C ALA A 42 -8.44 -32.89 -18.56
N ILE A 43 -7.35 -33.12 -17.82
CA ILE A 43 -6.63 -32.06 -17.11
C ILE A 43 -5.58 -31.37 -17.99
N ASP A 44 -4.82 -32.12 -18.79
CA ASP A 44 -3.61 -31.61 -19.45
C ASP A 44 -3.60 -31.71 -20.99
N ALA A 45 -4.42 -32.54 -21.62
CA ALA A 45 -4.36 -32.75 -23.08
C ALA A 45 -5.35 -31.91 -23.89
N ASP A 46 -6.43 -31.43 -23.28
CA ASP A 46 -7.45 -30.56 -23.92
C ASP A 46 -7.00 -29.10 -24.00
N GLY A 47 -5.86 -28.85 -24.65
CA GLY A 47 -5.29 -27.51 -24.82
C GLY A 47 -5.15 -26.74 -23.49
N PHE A 48 -5.01 -27.43 -22.36
CA PHE A 48 -4.99 -26.89 -20.99
C PHE A 48 -6.22 -26.05 -20.57
N SER A 49 -7.38 -26.24 -21.20
CA SER A 49 -8.62 -25.50 -20.91
C SER A 49 -9.05 -25.59 -19.43
N PHE A 50 -8.85 -26.75 -18.81
CA PHE A 50 -9.07 -26.99 -17.38
C PHE A 50 -8.32 -25.97 -16.50
N TRP A 51 -7.05 -25.70 -16.79
CA TRP A 51 -6.23 -24.80 -15.98
C TRP A 51 -6.66 -23.35 -16.09
N ARG A 52 -7.18 -22.91 -17.24
CA ARG A 52 -7.79 -21.59 -17.37
C ARG A 52 -9.02 -21.47 -16.47
N ARG A 53 -9.92 -22.46 -16.51
CA ARG A 53 -11.11 -22.50 -15.64
C ARG A 53 -10.71 -22.50 -14.17
N ARG A 54 -9.80 -23.39 -13.77
CA ARG A 54 -9.29 -23.52 -12.40
C ARG A 54 -8.67 -22.21 -11.90
N PHE A 55 -7.90 -21.53 -12.76
CA PHE A 55 -7.30 -20.25 -12.44
C PHE A 55 -8.37 -19.19 -12.17
N ILE A 56 -9.32 -18.96 -13.08
CA ILE A 56 -10.36 -17.91 -12.94
C ILE A 56 -11.30 -18.18 -11.75
N THR A 57 -11.53 -19.46 -11.41
CA THR A 57 -12.26 -19.82 -10.19
C THR A 57 -11.50 -19.38 -8.93
N THR A 58 -10.18 -19.58 -8.92
CA THR A 58 -9.32 -19.40 -7.72
C THR A 58 -8.80 -17.97 -7.56
N PHE A 59 -8.40 -17.34 -8.65
CA PHE A 59 -7.74 -16.04 -8.73
C PHE A 59 -8.50 -15.12 -9.67
N GLU A 60 -8.27 -13.81 -9.51
CA GLU A 60 -8.70 -12.83 -10.49
C GLU A 60 -7.89 -12.94 -11.79
N LYS A 61 -8.54 -12.53 -12.88
CA LYS A 61 -7.96 -12.56 -14.23
C LYS A 61 -6.68 -11.70 -14.25
N PRO A 62 -5.60 -12.17 -14.89
CA PRO A 62 -4.34 -11.45 -14.92
C PRO A 62 -4.32 -10.44 -16.07
N THR A 63 -3.49 -9.40 -15.99
CA THR A 63 -3.40 -8.28 -16.96
C THR A 63 -3.03 -8.67 -18.39
N TRP A 64 -2.56 -9.90 -18.64
CA TRP A 64 -2.20 -10.32 -19.99
C TRP A 64 -3.44 -10.79 -20.75
N THR A 65 -3.66 -10.22 -21.92
CA THR A 65 -4.82 -10.46 -22.80
C THR A 65 -4.75 -11.75 -23.61
N THR A 66 -3.70 -12.57 -23.44
CA THR A 66 -3.52 -13.78 -24.26
C THR A 66 -4.56 -14.85 -23.88
N SER A 67 -5.22 -15.46 -24.86
CA SER A 67 -6.07 -16.65 -24.67
C SER A 67 -5.28 -17.95 -24.44
N ASN A 68 -3.98 -17.87 -24.14
CA ASN A 68 -3.10 -19.03 -24.03
C ASN A 68 -3.26 -19.73 -22.67
N ASN A 69 -3.95 -20.86 -22.69
CA ASN A 69 -4.19 -21.70 -21.51
C ASN A 69 -2.90 -22.24 -20.85
N ILE A 70 -1.78 -22.36 -21.59
CA ILE A 70 -0.48 -22.73 -21.02
C ILE A 70 -0.01 -21.66 -20.04
N LYS A 71 -0.20 -20.37 -20.36
CA LYS A 71 0.13 -19.27 -19.45
C LYS A 71 -0.73 -19.32 -18.19
N TYR A 72 -2.03 -19.65 -18.30
CA TYR A 72 -2.90 -19.85 -17.13
C TYR A 72 -2.40 -20.97 -16.22
N ARG A 73 -2.01 -22.11 -16.79
CA ARG A 73 -1.41 -23.22 -16.03
C ARG A 73 -0.12 -22.79 -15.32
N GLN A 74 0.79 -22.14 -16.03
CA GLN A 74 2.05 -21.66 -15.47
C GLN A 74 1.83 -20.65 -14.34
N ALA A 75 0.93 -19.68 -14.55
CA ALA A 75 0.56 -18.68 -13.56
C ALA A 75 -0.11 -19.32 -12.34
N TYR A 76 -1.03 -20.27 -12.54
CA TYR A 76 -1.67 -21.03 -11.46
C TYR A 76 -0.62 -21.71 -10.58
N HIS A 77 0.27 -22.50 -11.19
CA HIS A 77 1.32 -23.21 -10.45
C HIS A 77 2.30 -22.25 -9.77
N LYS A 78 2.68 -21.13 -10.42
CA LYS A 78 3.55 -20.10 -9.84
C LYS A 78 2.89 -19.51 -8.58
N ARG A 79 1.64 -19.04 -8.69
CA ARG A 79 0.89 -18.43 -7.58
C ARG A 79 0.66 -19.42 -6.45
N ARG A 80 0.13 -20.61 -6.74
CA ARG A 80 -0.13 -21.65 -5.72
C ARG A 80 1.13 -22.11 -5.01
N ARG A 81 2.25 -22.29 -5.72
CA ARG A 81 3.51 -22.68 -5.09
C ARG A 81 4.04 -21.60 -4.14
N ALA A 82 3.98 -20.32 -4.52
CA ALA A 82 4.39 -19.24 -3.65
C ALA A 82 3.48 -19.14 -2.41
N LEU A 83 2.16 -19.18 -2.59
CA LEU A 83 1.20 -19.08 -1.49
C LEU A 83 1.19 -20.28 -0.54
N MET A 84 1.56 -21.48 -1.02
CA MET A 84 1.53 -22.71 -0.23
C MET A 84 2.84 -22.99 0.52
N TYR A 85 3.98 -22.60 -0.04
CA TYR A 85 5.28 -22.88 0.56
C TYR A 85 5.95 -21.65 1.16
N GLY A 86 5.56 -20.45 0.73
CA GLY A 86 6.10 -19.18 1.21
C GLY A 86 7.62 -19.12 1.24
N ALA A 87 8.12 -18.34 2.19
CA ALA A 87 9.50 -18.28 2.62
C ALA A 87 9.52 -18.04 4.13
N ASP A 88 10.62 -18.37 4.77
CA ASP A 88 10.97 -17.83 6.09
C ASP A 88 11.59 -16.45 5.86
N PHE A 89 10.80 -15.39 6.06
CA PHE A 89 11.23 -14.03 5.75
C PHE A 89 12.24 -13.52 6.78
N TRP A 90 12.15 -13.95 8.04
CA TRP A 90 13.15 -13.66 9.06
C TRP A 90 14.53 -14.14 8.63
N VAL A 91 14.66 -15.40 8.22
CA VAL A 91 15.92 -15.97 7.72
C VAL A 91 16.37 -15.27 6.45
N ALA A 92 15.44 -14.92 5.54
CA ALA A 92 15.75 -14.25 4.28
C ALA A 92 16.25 -12.80 4.46
N ILE A 93 15.80 -12.09 5.50
CA ILE A 93 16.18 -10.70 5.79
C ILE A 93 17.41 -10.63 6.69
N THR A 94 17.39 -11.32 7.83
CA THR A 94 18.45 -11.24 8.86
C THR A 94 19.71 -12.02 8.50
N LYS A 95 19.67 -12.81 7.42
CA LYS A 95 20.75 -13.69 6.97
C LYS A 95 21.31 -14.57 8.10
N SER A 96 20.42 -15.07 8.96
CA SER A 96 20.79 -15.94 10.08
C SER A 96 21.65 -17.12 9.58
N THR A 97 22.71 -17.45 10.31
CA THR A 97 23.81 -18.33 9.90
C THR A 97 23.34 -19.72 9.48
N GLY A 98 23.49 -20.07 8.20
CA GLY A 98 23.20 -21.42 7.67
C GLY A 98 23.35 -21.51 6.15
N LYS A 99 23.27 -22.71 5.56
CA LYS A 99 23.27 -22.89 4.09
C LYS A 99 21.92 -22.53 3.44
N ASP A 100 20.88 -22.35 4.25
CA ASP A 100 19.51 -22.25 3.77
C ASP A 100 19.03 -20.81 3.47
N TYR A 101 19.70 -19.76 3.96
CA TYR A 101 19.23 -18.38 3.72
C TYR A 101 19.17 -18.03 2.22
N ALA A 102 20.12 -18.51 1.40
CA ALA A 102 20.10 -18.28 -0.04
C ALA A 102 18.88 -18.92 -0.73
N LYS A 103 18.37 -20.03 -0.18
CA LYS A 103 17.14 -20.69 -0.65
C LYS A 103 15.92 -19.87 -0.23
N GLU A 104 15.89 -19.38 1.00
CA GLU A 104 14.80 -18.56 1.51
C GLU A 104 14.75 -17.18 0.84
N ILE A 105 15.89 -16.55 0.51
CA ILE A 105 15.93 -15.34 -0.34
C ILE A 105 15.29 -15.60 -1.70
N ARG A 106 15.64 -16.71 -2.39
CA ARG A 106 15.04 -17.04 -3.69
C ARG A 106 13.53 -17.30 -3.59
N ARG A 107 13.09 -17.94 -2.50
CA ARG A 107 11.67 -18.18 -2.23
C ARG A 107 10.94 -16.87 -1.93
N GLY A 108 11.50 -16.05 -1.05
CA GLY A 108 10.97 -14.74 -0.67
C GLY A 108 10.85 -13.81 -1.88
N THR A 109 11.89 -13.68 -2.70
CA THR A 109 11.84 -12.91 -3.96
C THR A 109 10.69 -13.37 -4.85
N ARG A 110 10.53 -14.69 -5.02
CA ARG A 110 9.43 -15.24 -5.83
C ARG A 110 8.06 -14.99 -5.21
N CYS A 111 7.95 -15.03 -3.89
CA CYS A 111 6.72 -14.69 -3.18
C CYS A 111 6.37 -13.22 -3.40
N LEU A 112 7.32 -12.29 -3.21
CA LEU A 112 7.11 -10.87 -3.44
C LEU A 112 6.67 -10.56 -4.87
N GLU A 113 7.32 -11.18 -5.88
CA GLU A 113 6.89 -11.07 -7.27
C GLU A 113 5.46 -11.57 -7.48
N VAL A 114 5.09 -12.71 -6.88
CA VAL A 114 3.74 -13.27 -6.97
C VAL A 114 2.72 -12.36 -6.32
N LEU A 115 3.01 -11.81 -5.14
CA LEU A 115 2.13 -10.88 -4.42
C LEU A 115 1.90 -9.63 -5.25
N ARG A 116 2.97 -9.04 -5.80
CA ARG A 116 2.87 -7.91 -6.74
C ARG A 116 2.00 -8.27 -7.96
N ASP A 117 2.28 -9.39 -8.62
CA ASP A 117 1.53 -9.85 -9.79
C ASP A 117 0.07 -10.25 -9.47
N MET A 118 -0.28 -10.45 -8.20
CA MET A 118 -1.65 -10.70 -7.74
C MET A 118 -2.38 -9.40 -7.37
N ILE A 119 -1.65 -8.38 -6.92
CA ILE A 119 -2.16 -7.03 -6.67
C ILE A 119 -2.47 -6.32 -8.00
N ILE A 120 -1.58 -6.46 -8.98
CA ILE A 120 -1.77 -5.93 -10.34
C ILE A 120 -2.66 -6.91 -11.12
N VAL A 121 -3.94 -6.58 -11.28
CA VAL A 121 -4.92 -7.41 -12.03
C VAL A 121 -5.44 -6.68 -13.27
N ASP A 122 -6.08 -7.43 -14.19
CA ASP A 122 -6.66 -6.89 -15.44
C ASP A 122 -7.86 -5.97 -15.18
N GLU A 123 -8.15 -5.05 -16.10
CA GLU A 123 -9.24 -4.07 -15.99
C GLU A 123 -10.61 -4.73 -15.96
N ASP A 124 -10.77 -5.82 -16.71
CA ASP A 124 -12.00 -6.62 -16.69
C ASP A 124 -12.13 -7.54 -15.45
N SER A 125 -11.15 -7.54 -14.54
CA SER A 125 -11.11 -8.52 -13.42
C SER A 125 -11.93 -8.08 -12.21
N PHE A 126 -11.93 -6.78 -11.94
CA PHE A 126 -12.87 -6.18 -11.02
C PHE A 126 -14.18 -6.04 -11.79
N SER A 127 -14.96 -7.12 -11.89
CA SER A 127 -16.29 -7.02 -12.47
C SER A 127 -17.08 -5.95 -11.73
N GLU A 128 -17.72 -5.05 -12.46
CA GLU A 128 -18.78 -4.18 -11.94
C GLU A 128 -19.71 -5.01 -11.04
N LYS A 129 -20.06 -4.43 -9.89
CA LYS A 129 -20.88 -5.06 -8.84
C LYS A 129 -21.98 -5.92 -9.48
N ARG A 130 -22.13 -7.17 -9.05
CA ARG A 130 -23.35 -7.92 -9.40
C ARG A 130 -24.51 -7.16 -8.76
N GLU A 131 -25.61 -7.02 -9.49
CA GLU A 131 -26.82 -6.34 -9.02
C GLU A 131 -27.23 -6.92 -7.65
N GLY A 132 -27.07 -6.12 -6.57
CA GLY A 132 -27.34 -6.51 -5.19
C GLY A 132 -26.13 -6.68 -4.25
N ASP A 133 -24.89 -6.74 -4.76
CA ASP A 133 -23.70 -6.77 -3.91
C ASP A 133 -23.32 -5.35 -3.44
N LEU A 134 -23.19 -5.16 -2.13
CA LEU A 134 -22.88 -3.86 -1.52
C LEU A 134 -21.46 -3.36 -1.86
N ALA A 135 -20.47 -4.26 -1.99
CA ALA A 135 -19.09 -3.93 -2.33
C ALA A 135 -18.37 -5.10 -3.04
N TYR A 136 -17.40 -4.78 -3.91
CA TYR A 136 -16.55 -5.80 -4.54
C TYR A 136 -15.51 -6.31 -3.53
N GLU A 137 -15.41 -7.63 -3.36
CA GLU A 137 -14.39 -8.29 -2.53
C GLU A 137 -13.35 -8.98 -3.42
N SER A 138 -12.10 -8.51 -3.39
CA SER A 138 -11.04 -9.10 -4.20
C SER A 138 -10.66 -10.51 -3.74
N LYS A 139 -10.73 -11.49 -4.66
CA LYS A 139 -10.26 -12.85 -4.39
C LYS A 139 -8.76 -12.88 -4.10
N ASN A 140 -7.99 -12.08 -4.83
CA ASN A 140 -6.55 -12.03 -4.67
C ASN A 140 -6.17 -11.40 -3.34
N LEU A 141 -6.75 -10.25 -2.97
CA LEU A 141 -6.47 -9.62 -1.68
C LEU A 141 -6.81 -10.54 -0.50
N ARG A 142 -7.94 -11.28 -0.57
CA ARG A 142 -8.26 -12.28 0.45
C ARG A 142 -7.22 -13.40 0.55
N LEU A 143 -6.67 -13.86 -0.57
CA LEU A 143 -5.61 -14.87 -0.58
C LEU A 143 -4.27 -14.30 -0.06
N ILE A 144 -3.96 -13.04 -0.36
CA ILE A 144 -2.78 -12.34 0.15
C ILE A 144 -2.90 -12.13 1.66
N TYR A 145 -4.06 -11.70 2.14
CA TYR A 145 -4.33 -11.54 3.55
C TYR A 145 -4.16 -12.87 4.31
N LYS A 146 -4.70 -13.97 3.77
CA LYS A 146 -4.42 -15.31 4.32
C LYS A 146 -2.95 -15.70 4.25
N PHE A 147 -2.21 -15.28 3.23
CA PHE A 147 -0.78 -15.54 3.15
C PHE A 147 -0.04 -14.85 4.31
N VAL A 148 -0.29 -13.56 4.56
CA VAL A 148 0.39 -12.83 5.64
C VAL A 148 -0.01 -13.30 7.04
N GLN A 149 -1.17 -13.93 7.21
CA GLN A 149 -1.53 -14.59 8.47
C GLN A 149 -0.76 -15.90 8.72
N ASN A 150 -0.24 -16.55 7.67
CA ASN A 150 0.41 -17.86 7.76
C ASN A 150 1.95 -17.79 7.67
N TYR A 151 2.50 -16.63 7.32
CA TYR A 151 3.93 -16.41 7.14
C TYR A 151 4.37 -15.13 7.82
N ASP A 152 5.63 -15.08 8.24
CA ASP A 152 6.26 -14.03 9.05
C ASP A 152 6.56 -12.73 8.29
N LEU A 153 5.93 -12.48 7.13
CA LEU A 153 6.22 -11.32 6.28
C LEU A 153 5.98 -9.98 7.00
N LEU A 154 4.97 -9.90 7.87
CA LEU A 154 4.65 -8.68 8.63
C LEU A 154 5.35 -8.62 10.00
N ASP A 155 5.94 -9.72 10.46
CA ASP A 155 6.67 -9.80 11.73
C ASP A 155 8.10 -9.26 11.60
N VAL A 156 8.61 -9.22 10.38
CA VAL A 156 10.01 -8.87 10.08
C VAL A 156 10.15 -7.47 9.48
N VAL A 157 9.09 -6.66 9.53
CA VAL A 157 9.11 -5.26 9.12
C VAL A 157 10.17 -4.53 9.94
N MET A 158 11.09 -3.84 9.26
CA MET A 158 12.26 -3.18 9.87
C MET A 158 13.22 -4.10 10.62
N ALA A 159 13.19 -5.41 10.38
CA ALA A 159 14.28 -6.28 10.82
C ALA A 159 15.59 -5.85 10.15
N THR A 160 16.58 -5.48 10.93
CA THR A 160 17.89 -5.01 10.45
C THR A 160 18.86 -6.18 10.24
N ASP A 161 19.71 -6.06 9.20
CA ASP A 161 20.87 -6.93 9.02
C ASP A 161 22.09 -6.24 9.66
N HIS A 162 22.50 -6.71 10.84
CA HIS A 162 23.68 -6.19 11.53
C HIS A 162 25.02 -6.67 10.92
N LYS A 163 25.02 -7.40 9.78
CA LYS A 163 26.25 -7.95 9.19
C LYS A 163 26.68 -7.23 7.90
N LYS A 164 27.97 -6.90 7.87
CA LYS A 164 28.68 -6.10 6.85
C LYS A 164 28.44 -6.56 5.40
N GLU A 165 27.88 -5.64 4.59
CA GLU A 165 28.10 -5.25 3.17
C GLU A 165 28.70 -6.17 2.08
N ARG A 166 29.08 -7.43 2.34
CA ARG A 166 29.77 -8.26 1.33
C ARG A 166 28.91 -9.33 0.65
N ASP A 167 27.62 -9.39 0.93
CA ASP A 167 26.76 -10.42 0.34
C ASP A 167 26.13 -9.98 -0.99
N LEU A 168 26.29 -10.82 -2.01
CA LEU A 168 25.69 -10.64 -3.34
C LEU A 168 24.19 -11.00 -3.40
N LEU A 169 23.66 -11.70 -2.38
CA LEU A 169 22.28 -12.17 -2.34
C LEU A 169 21.52 -11.48 -1.21
N CYS A 170 20.55 -10.68 -1.57
CA CYS A 170 19.57 -10.08 -0.67
C CYS A 170 18.19 -10.15 -1.30
N LEU A 171 17.15 -10.02 -0.48
CA LEU A 171 15.82 -9.75 -1.01
C LEU A 171 15.81 -8.41 -1.77
N PRO A 172 14.97 -8.26 -2.80
CA PRO A 172 14.82 -6.99 -3.50
C PRO A 172 14.20 -5.95 -2.56
N LYS A 173 15.03 -5.21 -1.82
CA LYS A 173 14.63 -4.28 -0.75
C LYS A 173 13.48 -3.36 -1.15
N GLN A 174 13.59 -2.77 -2.34
CA GLN A 174 12.59 -1.84 -2.85
C GLN A 174 11.23 -2.51 -3.14
N LEU A 175 11.24 -3.73 -3.70
CA LEU A 175 10.01 -4.50 -3.91
C LEU A 175 9.40 -4.93 -2.57
N LEU A 176 10.23 -5.35 -1.60
CA LEU A 176 9.78 -5.70 -0.26
C LEU A 176 9.08 -4.52 0.42
N CYS A 177 9.70 -3.34 0.40
CA CYS A 177 9.11 -2.12 0.98
C CYS A 177 7.82 -1.70 0.26
N THR A 178 7.76 -1.88 -1.07
CA THR A 178 6.55 -1.63 -1.86
C THR A 178 5.42 -2.58 -1.43
N ILE A 179 5.71 -3.87 -1.26
CA ILE A 179 4.73 -4.86 -0.81
C ILE A 179 4.24 -4.54 0.61
N TRP A 180 5.12 -4.21 1.54
CA TRP A 180 4.72 -3.76 2.88
C TRP A 180 3.81 -2.53 2.83
N SER A 181 4.15 -1.55 1.98
CA SER A 181 3.31 -0.36 1.77
C SER A 181 1.92 -0.72 1.25
N LEU A 182 1.81 -1.66 0.32
CA LEU A 182 0.52 -2.14 -0.20
C LEU A 182 -0.27 -2.98 0.83
N LEU A 183 0.41 -3.52 1.83
CA LEU A 183 -0.17 -4.25 2.95
C LEU A 183 -0.42 -3.34 4.17
N ALA A 184 -0.35 -2.02 4.01
CA ALA A 184 -0.62 -1.06 5.07
C ALA A 184 -1.92 -1.35 5.86
N PRO A 185 -3.08 -1.68 5.22
CA PRO A 185 -4.28 -2.05 5.98
C PRO A 185 -4.11 -3.28 6.86
N ALA A 186 -3.31 -4.27 6.43
CA ALA A 186 -3.00 -5.43 7.26
C ALA A 186 -1.99 -5.08 8.37
N MET A 187 -0.97 -4.26 8.08
CA MET A 187 0.00 -3.79 9.08
C MET A 187 -0.66 -2.99 10.21
N LEU A 188 -1.72 -2.25 9.90
CA LEU A 188 -2.49 -1.45 10.83
C LEU A 188 -3.71 -2.19 11.40
N SER A 189 -3.89 -3.48 11.10
CA SER A 189 -4.99 -4.27 11.67
C SER A 189 -4.63 -4.84 13.04
N LEU A 190 -5.60 -4.81 13.96
CA LEU A 190 -5.52 -5.47 15.26
C LEU A 190 -5.40 -7.00 15.15
N ASP A 191 -5.71 -7.61 14.01
CA ASP A 191 -5.46 -9.04 13.76
C ASP A 191 -3.97 -9.40 13.87
N PHE A 192 -3.09 -8.41 13.67
CA PHE A 192 -1.64 -8.53 13.77
C PHE A 192 -1.08 -7.82 15.01
N GLU A 193 -1.87 -7.62 16.06
CA GLU A 193 -1.44 -7.02 17.34
C GLU A 193 -0.21 -7.72 17.94
N HIS A 194 -0.10 -9.03 17.74
CA HIS A 194 1.01 -9.85 18.25
C HIS A 194 2.31 -9.72 17.45
N ALA A 195 2.27 -9.13 16.25
CA ALA A 195 3.44 -8.99 15.39
C ALA A 195 4.39 -7.94 15.98
N PRO A 196 5.68 -8.24 16.17
CA PRO A 196 6.62 -7.31 16.79
C PRO A 196 6.74 -6.01 15.98
N THR A 197 7.07 -4.92 16.68
CA THR A 197 7.34 -3.62 16.06
C THR A 197 8.83 -3.31 16.22
N LEU A 198 9.62 -3.79 15.26
CA LEU A 198 11.08 -3.66 15.25
C LEU A 198 11.49 -2.27 14.78
N GLY A 199 12.66 -1.78 15.18
CA GLY A 199 13.21 -0.52 14.69
C GLY A 199 12.32 0.70 14.94
N SER A 200 11.57 0.72 16.06
CA SER A 200 10.71 1.85 16.41
C SER A 200 11.49 3.17 16.58
N PRO A 201 12.63 3.21 17.31
CA PRO A 201 13.43 4.45 17.42
C PRO A 201 13.92 4.96 16.06
N ASP A 202 14.37 4.07 15.17
CA ASP A 202 14.78 4.44 13.81
C ASP A 202 13.60 4.98 13.00
N SER A 203 12.40 4.42 13.21
CA SER A 203 11.17 4.90 12.57
C SER A 203 10.79 6.29 13.07
N GLN A 204 10.88 6.54 14.38
CA GLN A 204 10.68 7.85 14.98
C GLN A 204 11.66 8.88 14.38
N GLN A 205 12.96 8.55 14.31
CA GLN A 205 13.97 9.41 13.70
C GLN A 205 13.64 9.76 12.25
N VAL A 206 13.25 8.77 11.44
CA VAL A 206 12.93 8.96 10.02
C VAL A 206 11.67 9.83 9.83
N VAL A 207 10.64 9.65 10.67
CA VAL A 207 9.38 10.39 10.51
C VAL A 207 9.48 11.86 10.93
N TYR A 208 10.28 12.17 11.95
CA TYR A 208 10.60 13.55 12.34
C TYR A 208 11.75 14.17 11.51
N GLY A 209 12.45 13.34 10.73
CA GLY A 209 13.54 13.76 9.86
C GLY A 209 13.12 14.82 8.84
N THR A 210 14.08 15.63 8.40
CA THR A 210 13.82 16.76 7.50
C THR A 210 13.55 16.31 6.06
N THR A 211 13.02 17.19 5.21
CA THR A 211 12.86 16.93 3.76
C THR A 211 14.20 16.74 3.04
N SER A 212 15.30 17.27 3.59
CA SER A 212 16.65 17.13 3.04
C SER A 212 17.26 15.77 3.35
N GLU A 213 17.10 15.27 4.58
CA GLU A 213 17.67 14.01 5.04
C GLU A 213 16.79 12.82 4.64
N HIS A 214 15.48 12.98 4.79
CA HIS A 214 14.48 11.94 4.58
C HIS A 214 13.40 12.44 3.60
N PRO A 215 13.76 12.63 2.31
CA PRO A 215 12.79 13.04 1.29
C PRO A 215 11.79 11.92 1.00
N ILE A 216 10.52 12.30 0.83
CA ILE A 216 9.42 11.41 0.42
C ILE A 216 9.59 11.03 -1.06
N PHE A 217 9.93 12.04 -1.89
CA PHE A 217 10.08 11.91 -3.34
C PHE A 217 11.52 12.22 -3.75
N GLY A 218 12.06 11.41 -4.66
CA GLY A 218 13.43 11.50 -5.13
C GLY A 218 13.58 10.94 -6.54
N GLY A 219 14.74 10.35 -6.80
CA GLY A 219 15.06 9.83 -8.13
C GLY A 219 15.45 10.90 -9.14
N CYS A 220 15.66 10.48 -10.38
CA CYS A 220 16.17 11.38 -11.44
C CYS A 220 15.15 12.43 -11.90
N ASN A 221 13.86 12.19 -11.68
CA ASN A 221 12.76 13.07 -12.04
C ASN A 221 12.08 13.70 -10.82
N GLY A 222 12.49 13.37 -9.59
CA GLY A 222 11.79 13.82 -8.38
C GLY A 222 10.42 13.16 -8.16
N LEU A 223 10.13 12.05 -8.85
CA LEU A 223 8.84 11.34 -8.79
C LEU A 223 8.94 9.92 -8.23
N ASP A 224 10.16 9.44 -7.95
CA ASP A 224 10.37 8.12 -7.36
C ASP A 224 10.11 8.21 -5.86
N ILE A 225 9.28 7.31 -5.33
CA ILE A 225 8.91 7.32 -3.90
C ILE A 225 10.01 6.62 -3.10
N ASN A 226 10.41 7.23 -1.99
CA ASN A 226 11.27 6.58 -1.01
C ASN A 226 10.47 5.52 -0.23
N MET A 227 10.43 4.29 -0.77
CA MET A 227 9.63 3.22 -0.19
C MET A 227 10.05 2.83 1.23
N GLU A 228 11.32 2.99 1.58
CA GLU A 228 11.80 2.74 2.93
C GLU A 228 11.22 3.76 3.92
N TRP A 229 11.18 5.04 3.54
CA TRP A 229 10.54 6.10 4.31
C TRP A 229 9.04 5.83 4.56
N VAL A 230 8.33 5.31 3.55
CA VAL A 230 6.91 4.93 3.68
C VAL A 230 6.73 3.79 4.69
N VAL A 231 7.61 2.80 4.67
CA VAL A 231 7.56 1.70 5.64
C VAL A 231 7.90 2.19 7.05
N HIS A 232 8.86 3.12 7.22
CA HIS A 232 9.12 3.74 8.53
C HIS A 232 7.88 4.46 9.06
N HIS A 233 7.16 5.19 8.20
CA HIS A 233 5.88 5.81 8.56
C HIS A 233 4.84 4.78 8.99
N LEU A 234 4.64 3.71 8.22
CA LEU A 234 3.70 2.66 8.57
C LEU A 234 4.06 1.95 9.88
N ASN A 235 5.36 1.71 10.10
CA ASN A 235 5.86 1.07 11.32
C ASN A 235 5.68 1.97 12.55
N PHE A 236 5.88 3.29 12.41
CA PHE A 236 5.58 4.28 13.44
C PHE A 236 4.09 4.25 13.82
N TRP A 237 3.17 4.28 12.84
CA TRP A 237 1.74 4.23 13.13
C TRP A 237 1.31 2.86 13.69
N LYS A 238 1.88 1.75 13.21
CA LYS A 238 1.70 0.42 13.81
C LYS A 238 2.08 0.43 15.30
N TYR A 239 3.23 1.02 15.64
CA TYR A 239 3.71 1.14 17.01
C TYR A 239 2.68 1.79 17.94
N HIS A 240 2.06 2.89 17.52
CA HIS A 240 1.12 3.63 18.36
C HIS A 240 -0.32 3.10 18.32
N MET A 241 -0.80 2.66 17.15
CA MET A 241 -2.21 2.30 16.93
C MET A 241 -2.52 0.83 17.25
N VAL A 242 -1.56 -0.08 17.06
CA VAL A 242 -1.81 -1.52 17.12
C VAL A 242 -1.20 -2.18 18.36
N ARG A 243 -0.11 -1.63 18.89
CA ARG A 243 0.60 -2.23 20.04
C ARG A 243 -0.05 -1.84 21.37
N SER A 244 -0.56 -2.83 22.10
CA SER A 244 -1.22 -2.60 23.38
C SER A 244 -0.29 -2.24 24.53
N GLU A 245 1.01 -2.59 24.47
CA GLU A 245 1.94 -2.19 25.53
C GLU A 245 2.29 -0.70 25.49
N GLU A 246 2.32 -0.10 24.31
CA GLU A 246 2.58 1.33 24.15
C GLU A 246 1.35 2.15 24.57
N ASN A 247 0.17 1.71 24.14
CA ASN A 247 -1.12 2.26 24.53
C ASN A 247 -1.27 3.79 24.32
N THR A 248 -0.58 4.39 23.35
CA THR A 248 -0.74 5.82 23.02
C THR A 248 -1.98 6.09 22.19
N LEU A 249 -2.20 5.32 21.12
CA LEU A 249 -3.40 5.37 20.27
C LEU A 249 -4.20 4.06 20.27
N TYR A 250 -3.66 3.00 20.89
CA TYR A 250 -4.26 1.66 20.84
C TYR A 250 -5.73 1.63 21.26
N ARG A 251 -6.09 2.26 22.39
CA ARG A 251 -7.47 2.25 22.90
C ARG A 251 -8.44 2.98 22.00
N ALA A 252 -8.06 4.18 21.56
CA ALA A 252 -8.87 4.95 20.61
C ALA A 252 -9.00 4.21 19.27
N PHE A 253 -7.94 3.54 18.82
CA PHE A 253 -7.98 2.80 17.57
C PHE A 253 -8.86 1.54 17.67
N LYS A 254 -8.77 0.83 18.80
CA LYS A 254 -9.59 -0.34 19.10
C LYS A 254 -11.07 -0.03 19.31
N SER A 255 -11.40 1.20 19.70
CA SER A 255 -12.80 1.63 19.86
C SER A 255 -13.46 2.03 18.54
N LEU A 256 -12.69 2.22 17.46
CA LEU A 256 -13.23 2.49 16.13
C LEU A 256 -14.11 1.32 15.66
N SER A 257 -15.21 1.66 14.98
CA SER A 257 -16.00 0.61 14.32
C SER A 257 -15.21 -0.01 13.16
N PRO A 258 -15.54 -1.23 12.72
CA PRO A 258 -14.85 -1.88 11.59
C PRO A 258 -14.88 -1.10 10.27
N ASN A 259 -15.72 -0.06 10.15
CA ASN A 259 -15.82 0.78 8.96
C ASN A 259 -14.97 2.05 9.05
N GLU A 260 -14.48 2.35 10.24
CA GLU A 260 -13.67 3.51 10.54
C GLU A 260 -12.18 3.14 10.66
N THR A 261 -11.81 1.89 10.37
CA THR A 261 -10.42 1.43 10.35
C THR A 261 -9.84 1.41 8.92
N PRO A 262 -8.50 1.49 8.77
CA PRO A 262 -7.85 1.36 7.47
C PRO A 262 -8.23 0.07 6.76
N ARG A 263 -8.52 0.17 5.46
CA ARG A 263 -8.98 -0.96 4.64
C ARG A 263 -8.27 -1.01 3.31
N PHE A 264 -8.33 -2.19 2.70
CA PHE A 264 -7.89 -2.35 1.32
C PHE A 264 -8.84 -1.65 0.35
N TRP A 265 -8.32 -1.34 -0.83
CA TRP A 265 -9.11 -0.80 -1.93
C TRP A 265 -10.08 -1.86 -2.48
N ASP A 266 -11.20 -1.37 -3.02
CA ASP A 266 -12.31 -2.16 -3.55
C ASP A 266 -12.43 -2.08 -5.09
N HIS A 267 -11.48 -1.40 -5.74
CA HIS A 267 -11.43 -1.20 -7.19
C HIS A 267 -10.05 -1.52 -7.74
N GLN A 268 -9.96 -1.68 -9.05
CA GLN A 268 -8.67 -1.95 -9.68
C GLN A 268 -7.73 -0.74 -9.61
N LEU A 269 -6.44 -1.01 -9.35
CA LEU A 269 -5.39 0.00 -9.44
C LEU A 269 -5.18 0.42 -10.89
N LYS A 270 -5.32 1.71 -11.19
CA LYS A 270 -5.13 2.30 -12.53
C LYS A 270 -3.91 3.21 -12.58
N LEU A 271 -3.32 3.33 -13.76
CA LEU A 271 -2.26 4.32 -13.99
C LEU A 271 -2.87 5.72 -14.03
N GLY A 272 -2.19 6.68 -13.42
CA GLY A 272 -2.73 8.02 -13.19
C GLY A 272 -3.19 8.20 -11.76
N GLY A 273 -3.70 9.38 -11.45
CA GLY A 273 -4.33 9.68 -10.17
C GLY A 273 -5.84 9.60 -10.30
N SER A 274 -6.53 9.43 -9.18
CA SER A 274 -7.97 9.56 -9.11
C SER A 274 -8.34 10.59 -8.05
N LYS A 275 -9.57 11.12 -8.14
CA LYS A 275 -10.22 11.72 -6.99
C LYS A 275 -10.36 10.65 -5.91
N LEU A 276 -10.25 11.07 -4.66
CA LEU A 276 -10.35 10.20 -3.50
C LEU A 276 -11.75 10.26 -2.90
N GLY A 277 -12.00 9.38 -1.92
CA GLY A 277 -13.21 9.41 -1.10
C GLY A 277 -13.43 10.76 -0.43
N LYS A 278 -14.68 11.03 -0.05
CA LYS A 278 -15.12 12.23 0.64
C LYS A 278 -14.72 12.26 2.11
N HIS A 279 -14.92 11.18 2.88
CA HIS A 279 -14.73 11.18 4.33
C HIS A 279 -13.45 10.46 4.74
N TRP A 280 -12.64 11.14 5.54
CA TRP A 280 -11.33 10.71 6.01
C TRP A 280 -11.24 10.84 7.52
N LYS A 281 -10.57 9.87 8.14
CA LYS A 281 -10.20 9.90 9.56
C LYS A 281 -8.69 9.78 9.67
N GLY A 282 -8.07 10.37 10.68
CA GLY A 282 -6.64 10.27 10.83
C GLY A 282 -6.09 10.96 12.06
N SER A 283 -4.77 11.01 12.16
CA SER A 283 -4.08 11.70 13.25
C SER A 283 -2.74 12.25 12.76
N TYR A 284 -2.16 13.12 13.56
CA TYR A 284 -0.79 13.59 13.40
C TYR A 284 -0.08 13.46 14.74
N ALA A 285 1.23 13.21 14.69
CA ALA A 285 2.06 13.16 15.89
C ALA A 285 2.95 14.40 15.95
N TYR A 286 3.26 14.84 17.16
CA TYR A 286 4.19 15.92 17.44
C TYR A 286 4.95 15.67 18.74
N VAL A 287 6.07 16.36 18.90
CA VAL A 287 6.84 16.46 20.14
C VAL A 287 7.26 17.91 20.32
N GLU A 288 7.83 18.29 21.46
CA GLU A 288 8.31 19.65 21.66
C GLU A 288 9.45 19.99 20.70
N ARG A 289 9.65 21.28 20.41
CA ARG A 289 10.62 21.74 19.39
C ARG A 289 12.04 21.30 19.70
N GLU A 290 12.42 21.32 20.98
CA GLU A 290 13.72 20.87 21.46
C GLU A 290 13.89 19.36 21.29
N GLU A 291 12.83 18.59 21.52
CA GLU A 291 12.83 17.13 21.40
C GLU A 291 12.93 16.68 19.94
N VAL A 292 12.36 17.43 18.99
CA VAL A 292 12.55 17.16 17.54
C VAL A 292 14.04 17.14 17.19
N ALA A 293 14.83 18.07 17.74
CA ALA A 293 16.26 18.12 17.49
C ALA A 293 16.99 16.91 18.09
N MET A 294 16.60 16.47 19.30
CA MET A 294 17.14 15.29 19.96
C MET A 294 16.83 14.00 19.18
N ILE A 295 15.58 13.83 18.72
CA ILE A 295 15.18 12.71 17.87
C ILE A 295 16.04 12.66 16.60
N ARG A 296 16.21 13.80 15.91
CA ARG A 296 17.02 13.89 14.69
C ARG A 296 18.49 13.56 14.94
N ALA A 297 19.04 13.96 16.09
CA ALA A 297 20.39 13.63 16.51
C ALA A 297 20.59 12.15 16.89
N GLY A 298 19.49 11.38 17.00
CA GLY A 298 19.52 9.96 17.39
C GLY A 298 19.51 9.73 18.90
N GLU A 299 19.28 10.78 19.70
CA GLU A 299 19.27 10.70 21.17
C GLU A 299 18.03 9.95 21.69
N GLY A 300 16.98 9.79 20.87
CA GLY A 300 15.80 8.96 21.16
C GLY A 300 16.08 7.45 21.31
N GLN A 301 17.32 7.01 21.04
CA GLN A 301 17.75 5.62 21.31
C GLN A 301 18.15 5.41 22.78
N ASP A 302 18.61 6.46 23.46
CA ASP A 302 19.09 6.41 24.85
C ASP A 302 18.00 6.81 25.86
N ASP A 303 17.21 7.83 25.54
CA ASP A 303 16.04 8.28 26.33
C ASP A 303 14.77 8.23 25.46
N THR A 304 13.71 7.57 25.96
CA THR A 304 12.45 7.44 25.21
C THR A 304 11.71 8.78 25.18
N ILE A 305 11.67 9.41 24.00
CA ILE A 305 10.88 10.63 23.76
C ILE A 305 9.46 10.21 23.38
N GLN A 306 8.47 10.69 24.14
CA GLN A 306 7.07 10.31 23.98
C GLN A 306 6.38 11.15 22.91
N ASP A 307 5.81 10.49 21.90
CA ASP A 307 4.97 11.16 20.91
C ASP A 307 3.63 11.63 21.50
N LEU A 308 3.26 12.87 21.16
CA LEU A 308 1.96 13.47 21.42
C LEU A 308 1.10 13.45 20.16
N PHE A 309 -0.22 13.52 20.33
CA PHE A 309 -1.20 13.39 19.25
C PHE A 309 -2.31 14.43 19.38
N ASN A 310 -3.17 14.53 18.37
CA ASN A 310 -4.26 15.50 18.24
C ASN A 310 -5.19 15.68 19.47
N GLY A 311 -5.22 14.75 20.43
CA GLY A 311 -6.06 14.83 21.63
C GLY A 311 -5.35 14.42 22.91
N GLU A 312 -5.74 15.05 24.02
CA GLU A 312 -5.14 14.83 25.36
C GLU A 312 -5.70 13.60 26.10
N THR A 313 -6.82 13.03 25.64
CA THR A 313 -7.46 11.86 26.27
C THR A 313 -7.68 10.72 25.28
N ASP A 314 -8.12 9.54 25.75
CA ASP A 314 -8.54 8.41 24.90
C ASP A 314 -9.69 8.80 23.92
N ILE A 315 -10.30 9.99 24.07
CA ILE A 315 -11.32 10.56 23.19
C ILE A 315 -10.69 11.71 22.38
N GLY A 316 -10.96 11.76 21.07
CA GLY A 316 -10.51 12.84 20.18
C GLY A 316 -9.12 12.64 19.56
N GLN A 317 -8.48 11.50 19.75
CA GLN A 317 -7.15 11.22 19.19
C GLN A 317 -7.12 11.12 17.65
N PHE A 318 -8.29 10.93 17.03
CA PHE A 318 -8.46 10.92 15.58
C PHE A 318 -9.37 12.06 15.13
N GLN A 319 -8.89 12.88 14.21
CA GLN A 319 -9.64 13.94 13.55
C GLN A 319 -10.44 13.38 12.35
N ASP A 320 -11.56 14.02 12.07
CA ASP A 320 -12.37 13.78 10.87
C ASP A 320 -12.15 14.92 9.86
N MET A 321 -12.10 14.55 8.58
CA MET A 321 -11.89 15.48 7.47
C MET A 321 -12.77 15.09 6.28
N GLN A 322 -13.44 16.08 5.68
CA GLN A 322 -14.30 15.91 4.52
C GLN A 322 -13.70 16.64 3.32
N LEU A 323 -13.50 15.93 2.20
CA LEU A 323 -12.95 16.47 0.96
C LEU A 323 -14.06 16.90 -0.01
N ASN A 324 -13.92 18.09 -0.58
CA ASN A 324 -14.77 18.62 -1.64
C ASN A 324 -13.91 18.91 -2.88
N TRP A 325 -14.24 18.28 -4.00
CA TRP A 325 -13.44 18.37 -5.23
C TRP A 325 -13.83 19.59 -6.06
N LEU A 326 -12.83 20.32 -6.54
CA LEU A 326 -13.01 21.43 -7.46
C LEU A 326 -12.60 21.04 -8.88
N ASP A 327 -13.20 21.71 -9.85
CA ASP A 327 -12.75 21.64 -11.24
C ASP A 327 -11.38 22.30 -11.39
N GLU A 328 -10.57 21.84 -12.35
CA GLU A 328 -9.18 22.28 -12.49
C GLU A 328 -9.06 23.79 -12.71
N ALA A 329 -9.97 24.38 -13.50
CA ALA A 329 -9.98 25.82 -13.75
C ALA A 329 -10.26 26.63 -12.48
N ASP A 330 -11.24 26.22 -11.69
CA ASP A 330 -11.62 26.87 -10.44
C ASP A 330 -10.56 26.65 -9.36
N GLY A 331 -9.94 25.48 -9.35
CA GLY A 331 -8.83 25.16 -8.46
C GLY A 331 -7.60 26.04 -8.72
N LEU A 332 -7.21 26.23 -9.98
CA LEU A 332 -6.12 27.16 -10.31
C LEU A 332 -6.46 28.61 -9.95
N ALA A 333 -7.72 29.03 -10.11
CA ALA A 333 -8.14 30.39 -9.80
C ALA A 333 -8.19 30.68 -8.29
N SER A 334 -8.57 29.68 -7.49
CA SER A 334 -8.71 29.78 -6.04
C SER A 334 -7.44 29.46 -5.25
N TRP A 335 -6.40 28.89 -5.87
CA TRP A 335 -5.17 28.47 -5.19
C TRP A 335 -4.34 29.66 -4.67
N PRO A 336 -4.17 29.84 -3.34
CA PRO A 336 -3.44 30.97 -2.80
C PRO A 336 -1.94 30.91 -3.13
N LYS A 337 -1.38 32.04 -3.60
CA LYS A 337 0.07 32.16 -3.89
C LYS A 337 0.95 31.88 -2.67
N LEU A 338 0.45 32.20 -1.48
CA LEU A 338 1.12 31.91 -0.21
C LEU A 338 1.26 30.39 -0.02
N PHE A 339 0.23 29.61 -0.35
CA PHE A 339 0.27 28.15 -0.22
C PHE A 339 1.26 27.54 -1.23
N GLU A 340 1.23 27.99 -2.49
CA GLU A 340 2.17 27.52 -3.51
C GLU A 340 3.63 27.80 -3.15
N LYS A 341 3.91 28.94 -2.48
CA LYS A 341 5.24 29.30 -2.01
C LYS A 341 5.81 28.24 -1.06
N HIS A 342 4.96 27.59 -0.25
CA HIS A 342 5.38 26.60 0.75
C HIS A 342 5.26 25.16 0.25
N LEU A 343 4.19 24.83 -0.49
CA LEU A 343 3.86 23.44 -0.86
C LEU A 343 4.43 23.00 -2.22
N HIS A 344 4.69 23.96 -3.12
CA HIS A 344 5.12 23.67 -4.49
C HIS A 344 4.24 22.62 -5.18
N SER A 345 2.93 22.74 -5.04
CA SER A 345 1.93 21.78 -5.51
C SER A 345 1.88 21.71 -7.04
N LEU A 346 2.12 22.84 -7.71
CA LEU A 346 2.04 22.98 -9.16
C LEU A 346 3.41 22.94 -9.85
N ARG A 347 4.50 22.82 -9.06
CA ARG A 347 5.86 22.77 -9.60
C ARG A 347 6.06 21.53 -10.46
N ARG A 348 6.53 21.74 -11.69
CA ARG A 348 6.89 20.62 -12.57
C ARG A 348 8.15 19.91 -12.06
N PRO A 349 8.18 18.58 -12.12
CA PRO A 349 9.36 17.83 -11.71
C PRO A 349 10.57 18.16 -12.60
N GLU A 350 11.74 18.35 -11.99
CA GLU A 350 12.97 18.64 -12.73
C GLU A 350 13.67 17.35 -13.16
N ASN A 351 13.88 17.18 -14.46
CA ASN A 351 14.63 16.04 -15.00
C ASN A 351 16.15 16.25 -14.81
N LYS A 352 16.75 15.49 -13.89
CA LYS A 352 18.20 15.41 -13.72
C LYS A 352 18.79 14.35 -14.66
N ALA A 353 20.02 14.58 -15.12
CA ALA A 353 20.71 13.66 -16.02
C ALA A 353 20.88 12.27 -15.39
N ARG A 354 20.51 11.22 -16.12
CA ARG A 354 20.63 9.82 -15.66
C ARG A 354 22.07 9.34 -15.70
N THR A 355 22.47 8.59 -14.68
CA THR A 355 23.75 7.87 -14.67
C THR A 355 23.62 6.49 -15.36
N ARG A 356 24.74 5.93 -15.85
CA ARG A 356 24.78 4.63 -16.55
C ARG A 356 24.21 3.45 -15.76
N ALA A 357 24.26 3.48 -14.41
CA ALA A 357 23.68 2.44 -13.56
C ALA A 357 22.14 2.54 -13.52
N GLN A 358 21.59 3.76 -13.55
CA GLN A 358 20.16 4.03 -13.56
C GLN A 358 19.48 3.68 -14.90
N HIS A 359 20.27 3.54 -15.98
CA HIS A 359 19.79 2.97 -17.25
C HIS A 359 19.43 1.47 -17.14
N ARG A 360 19.97 0.74 -16.16
CA ARG A 360 19.71 -0.70 -16.00
C ARG A 360 18.57 -1.00 -15.01
N SER A 361 18.24 -0.07 -14.12
CA SER A 361 17.24 -0.24 -13.06
C SER A 361 15.88 0.40 -13.37
N SER A 362 15.70 1.02 -14.54
CA SER A 362 14.42 1.65 -14.87
C SER A 362 13.50 0.72 -15.63
N THR A 363 12.33 0.47 -15.04
CA THR A 363 11.05 0.54 -15.75
C THR A 363 11.17 1.55 -16.88
N ILE A 364 10.90 1.10 -18.11
CA ILE A 364 11.04 1.88 -19.34
C ILE A 364 10.34 3.26 -19.17
N PRO A 365 11.01 4.41 -19.43
CA PRO A 365 10.41 5.75 -19.29
C PRO A 365 9.56 6.18 -20.48
N ASP A 366 9.21 5.28 -21.41
CA ASP A 366 8.38 5.64 -22.57
C ASP A 366 6.97 6.10 -22.14
N ALA A 367 6.56 5.82 -20.89
CA ALA A 367 5.27 6.27 -20.35
C ALA A 367 5.27 7.71 -19.77
N ILE A 368 6.42 8.41 -19.68
CA ILE A 368 6.46 9.76 -19.08
C ILE A 368 6.01 10.85 -20.07
N SER A 369 6.18 10.65 -21.39
CA SER A 369 5.71 11.65 -22.37
C SER A 369 4.19 11.74 -22.48
N ASP A 370 3.45 10.67 -22.14
CA ASP A 370 2.00 10.59 -22.34
C ASP A 370 1.18 10.71 -21.05
N LEU A 371 1.81 10.74 -19.88
CA LEU A 371 1.12 11.09 -18.63
C LEU A 371 0.83 12.59 -18.64
N ARG A 372 -0.32 13.00 -19.19
CA ARG A 372 -0.91 14.29 -18.80
C ARG A 372 -1.03 14.26 -17.26
N PRO A 373 -0.35 15.14 -16.53
CA PRO A 373 -0.47 15.19 -15.08
C PRO A 373 -1.92 15.54 -14.75
N GLN A 374 -2.71 14.52 -14.39
CA GLN A 374 -4.04 14.74 -13.85
C GLN A 374 -3.82 15.22 -12.41
N ASN A 375 -4.06 16.51 -12.23
CA ASN A 375 -3.98 17.16 -10.93
C ASN A 375 -5.40 17.38 -10.43
N PHE A 376 -5.67 16.97 -9.19
CA PHE A 376 -6.99 17.15 -8.59
C PHE A 376 -6.87 18.12 -7.43
N HIS A 377 -7.63 19.22 -7.51
CA HIS A 377 -7.72 20.20 -6.45
C HIS A 377 -8.86 19.86 -5.51
N PHE A 378 -8.64 20.03 -4.22
CA PHE A 378 -9.66 19.82 -3.20
C PHE A 378 -9.65 20.92 -2.15
N LEU A 379 -10.85 21.22 -1.65
CA LEU A 379 -11.06 21.86 -0.37
C LEU A 379 -11.34 20.75 0.65
N ALA A 380 -11.04 21.03 1.90
CA ALA A 380 -11.38 20.15 2.99
C ALA A 380 -11.82 20.95 4.22
N GLU A 381 -12.77 20.39 4.94
CA GLU A 381 -13.22 20.88 6.23
C GLU A 381 -13.06 19.74 7.22
N GLY A 382 -12.68 20.06 8.44
CA GLY A 382 -12.52 19.05 9.48
C GLY A 382 -12.67 19.63 10.85
N HIS A 383 -12.70 18.74 11.83
CA HIS A 383 -12.78 19.10 13.23
C HIS A 383 -11.59 18.45 13.94
N ASP A 384 -10.76 19.27 14.60
CA ASP A 384 -9.79 18.74 15.56
C ASP A 384 -10.39 18.71 16.97
N THR A 385 -9.60 18.49 18.02
CA THR A 385 -10.17 18.37 19.38
C THR A 385 -10.69 19.69 19.94
N THR A 386 -10.29 20.81 19.35
CA THR A 386 -10.50 22.15 19.91
C THR A 386 -11.29 23.06 19.00
N GLU A 387 -11.12 22.95 17.68
CA GLU A 387 -11.68 23.88 16.71
C GLU A 387 -11.92 23.23 15.33
N ASP A 388 -12.83 23.85 14.57
CA ASP A 388 -13.04 23.53 13.17
C ASP A 388 -11.90 24.12 12.33
N PHE A 389 -11.43 23.38 11.34
CA PHE A 389 -10.38 23.83 10.44
C PHE A 389 -10.78 23.69 8.98
N CYS A 390 -10.17 24.54 8.17
CA CYS A 390 -10.22 24.45 6.73
C CYS A 390 -8.89 23.92 6.19
N ALA A 391 -8.93 23.31 5.02
CA ALA A 391 -7.75 22.93 4.30
C ALA A 391 -7.95 23.00 2.78
N GLN A 392 -6.87 23.19 2.05
CA GLN A 392 -6.88 23.24 0.59
C GLN A 392 -5.63 22.57 0.06
N GLY A 393 -5.78 21.77 -1.00
CA GLY A 393 -4.67 20.95 -1.47
C GLY A 393 -4.80 20.42 -2.89
N TRP A 394 -3.73 19.73 -3.30
CA TRP A 394 -3.59 19.11 -4.60
C TRP A 394 -3.18 17.65 -4.48
N LEU A 395 -3.75 16.83 -5.36
CA LEU A 395 -3.25 15.50 -5.67
C LEU A 395 -2.61 15.49 -7.04
N ASN A 396 -1.36 15.04 -7.11
CA ASN A 396 -0.63 14.87 -8.37
C ASN A 396 -0.39 13.39 -8.62
N ALA A 397 -0.78 12.89 -9.79
CA ALA A 397 -0.49 11.52 -10.20
C ALA A 397 1.02 11.23 -10.21
N LEU A 398 1.43 10.08 -9.68
CA LEU A 398 2.81 9.59 -9.72
C LEU A 398 2.94 8.40 -10.67
N PRO A 399 4.12 8.18 -11.28
CA PRO A 399 4.41 6.98 -12.05
C PRO A 399 4.27 5.71 -11.20
N ALA A 400 4.06 4.58 -11.89
CA ALA A 400 4.03 3.28 -11.23
C ALA A 400 5.37 2.97 -10.55
N GLN A 401 5.31 2.58 -9.27
CA GLN A 401 6.48 2.25 -8.47
C GLN A 401 6.65 0.73 -8.44
N HIS A 402 7.81 0.24 -8.88
CA HIS A 402 8.11 -1.20 -8.99
C HIS A 402 7.04 -2.01 -9.77
N GLY A 403 6.39 -1.35 -10.74
CA GLY A 403 5.33 -1.91 -11.58
C GLY A 403 3.91 -1.74 -11.04
N VAL A 404 3.73 -1.19 -9.84
CA VAL A 404 2.42 -1.00 -9.20
C VAL A 404 1.89 0.42 -9.48
N PRO A 405 0.73 0.58 -10.13
CA PRO A 405 0.16 1.90 -10.43
C PRO A 405 -0.70 2.45 -9.27
N GLY A 406 -1.23 3.66 -9.43
CA GLY A 406 -2.20 4.27 -8.49
C GLY A 406 -1.60 5.14 -7.38
N TRP A 407 -0.31 5.50 -7.46
CA TRP A 407 0.35 6.36 -6.48
C TRP A 407 0.04 7.84 -6.77
N GLN A 408 -0.17 8.65 -5.74
CA GLN A 408 -0.33 10.11 -5.88
C GLN A 408 0.50 10.85 -4.83
N ARG A 409 1.02 12.03 -5.17
CA ARG A 409 1.54 13.00 -4.21
C ARG A 409 0.37 13.84 -3.71
N MET A 410 0.28 14.03 -2.41
CA MET A 410 -0.65 14.95 -1.78
C MET A 410 0.12 16.13 -1.20
N THR A 411 -0.39 17.32 -1.44
CA THR A 411 0.04 18.55 -0.76
C THR A 411 -1.19 19.28 -0.27
N MET A 412 -1.13 19.85 0.94
CA MET A 412 -2.28 20.50 1.56
C MET A 412 -1.82 21.56 2.55
N MET A 413 -2.55 22.68 2.63
CA MET A 413 -2.41 23.65 3.72
C MET A 413 -3.64 23.53 4.61
N LYS A 414 -3.45 23.26 5.90
CA LYS A 414 -4.46 23.43 6.95
C LYS A 414 -4.37 24.87 7.48
N TYR A 415 -5.51 25.51 7.68
CA TYR A 415 -5.62 26.89 8.13
C TYR A 415 -6.93 27.12 8.88
N PHE A 416 -6.99 28.24 9.57
CA PHE A 416 -8.17 28.71 10.30
C PHE A 416 -8.63 30.03 9.71
N GLU A 417 -9.94 30.27 9.78
CA GLU A 417 -10.56 31.51 9.31
C GLU A 417 -11.10 32.30 10.49
N ASP A 418 -10.92 33.61 10.49
CA ASP A 418 -11.57 34.48 11.48
C ASP A 418 -13.10 34.42 11.30
N PRO A 419 -13.86 34.01 12.35
CA PRO A 419 -15.31 33.84 12.27
C PRO A 419 -16.07 35.09 11.81
N GLY A 420 -15.52 36.29 12.01
CA GLY A 420 -16.18 37.55 11.65
C GLY A 420 -15.89 38.03 10.24
N THR A 421 -14.77 37.62 9.64
CA THR A 421 -14.28 38.18 8.37
C THR A 421 -14.06 37.14 7.28
N GLY A 422 -13.98 35.86 7.62
CA GLY A 422 -13.62 34.78 6.69
C GLY A 422 -12.19 34.90 6.16
N VAL A 423 -11.34 35.72 6.81
CA VAL A 423 -9.95 35.91 6.41
C VAL A 423 -9.11 34.80 7.02
N ILE A 424 -8.25 34.21 6.20
CA ILE A 424 -7.28 33.19 6.62
C ILE A 424 -6.31 33.77 7.64
N ASP A 425 -6.21 33.14 8.80
CA ASP A 425 -5.17 33.44 9.78
C ASP A 425 -3.82 32.91 9.25
N THR A 426 -2.96 33.83 8.82
CA THR A 426 -1.66 33.50 8.26
C THR A 426 -0.63 33.09 9.31
N ASP A 427 -0.90 33.34 10.60
CA ASP A 427 -0.02 32.96 11.70
C ASP A 427 -0.30 31.52 12.18
N ALA A 428 -1.44 30.95 11.82
CA ALA A 428 -1.87 29.59 12.18
C ALA A 428 -1.94 28.63 10.96
N LEU A 429 -0.91 28.68 10.10
CA LEU A 429 -0.80 27.81 8.93
C LEU A 429 -0.01 26.53 9.22
N TRP A 430 -0.48 25.41 8.68
CA TRP A 430 0.21 24.12 8.74
C TRP A 430 0.27 23.47 7.36
N ALA A 431 1.48 23.25 6.86
CA ALA A 431 1.69 22.65 5.55
C ALA A 431 1.86 21.13 5.66
N TYR A 432 1.34 20.40 4.67
CA TYR A 432 1.35 18.94 4.60
C TYR A 432 1.85 18.49 3.24
N GLU A 433 2.71 17.48 3.24
CA GLU A 433 3.14 16.75 2.04
C GLU A 433 3.14 15.26 2.36
N GLY A 434 2.54 14.47 1.48
CA GLY A 434 2.44 13.04 1.67
C GLY A 434 2.30 12.26 0.38
N VAL A 435 2.29 10.95 0.54
CA VAL A 435 2.00 9.97 -0.49
C VAL A 435 0.62 9.37 -0.22
N VAL A 436 -0.19 9.29 -1.26
CA VAL A 436 -1.40 8.47 -1.29
C VAL A 436 -1.01 7.08 -1.79
N LEU A 437 -1.30 6.06 -0.99
CA LEU A 437 -1.04 4.67 -1.33
C LEU A 437 -2.01 4.21 -2.43
N PRO A 438 -1.63 3.20 -3.24
CA PRO A 438 -2.48 2.71 -4.33
C PRO A 438 -3.89 2.33 -3.87
N GLY A 439 -4.88 2.73 -4.67
CA GLY A 439 -6.29 2.54 -4.38
C GLY A 439 -6.89 3.62 -3.48
N GLY A 440 -6.10 4.64 -3.11
CA GLY A 440 -6.62 5.89 -2.57
C GLY A 440 -7.28 5.78 -1.19
N GLN A 441 -6.91 4.76 -0.39
CA GLN A 441 -7.51 4.50 0.92
C GLN A 441 -6.68 5.02 2.10
N ILE A 442 -5.38 5.27 1.92
CA ILE A 442 -4.46 5.71 2.98
C ILE A 442 -3.53 6.79 2.43
N MET A 443 -3.34 7.84 3.20
CA MET A 443 -2.33 8.88 3.01
C MET A 443 -1.37 8.89 4.19
N LEU A 444 -0.08 9.03 3.90
CA LEU A 444 0.97 9.15 4.89
C LEU A 444 1.88 10.30 4.50
N GLY A 445 2.33 11.09 5.46
CA GLY A 445 3.11 12.26 5.13
C GLY A 445 3.74 12.94 6.33
N ARG A 446 4.30 14.11 6.05
CA ARG A 446 4.87 15.03 7.00
C ARG A 446 4.07 16.33 7.00
N TRP A 447 3.75 16.83 8.19
CA TRP A 447 3.29 18.20 8.38
C TRP A 447 4.46 19.08 8.83
N TRP A 448 4.44 20.37 8.55
CA TRP A 448 5.41 21.34 9.07
C TRP A 448 4.83 22.74 9.25
N CYS A 449 5.45 23.52 10.13
CA CYS A 449 5.14 24.95 10.27
C CYS A 449 5.83 25.75 9.14
N PRO A 450 5.07 26.45 8.28
CA PRO A 450 5.64 27.25 7.18
C PRO A 450 6.58 28.38 7.64
N SER A 451 6.41 28.87 8.87
CA SER A 451 7.12 30.02 9.44
C SER A 451 8.52 29.68 9.97
N ASP A 452 8.81 28.40 10.25
CA ASP A 452 10.06 27.96 10.88
C ASP A 452 11.25 27.78 9.91
N GLY A 453 11.01 28.04 8.62
CA GLY A 453 11.99 27.85 7.57
C GLY A 453 12.12 26.39 7.14
N THR A 454 13.27 26.02 6.58
CA THR A 454 13.54 24.71 5.96
C THR A 454 14.74 24.03 6.60
N GLY A 455 14.86 22.71 6.45
CA GLY A 455 16.00 21.95 6.96
C GLY A 455 15.93 21.74 8.47
N GLU A 456 17.05 21.86 9.19
CA GLU A 456 17.15 21.52 10.62
C GLU A 456 16.20 22.31 11.53
N ARG A 457 15.89 23.57 11.15
CA ARG A 457 14.99 24.45 11.91
C ARG A 457 13.50 24.16 11.69
N MET A 458 13.18 23.37 10.68
CA MET A 458 11.80 23.05 10.32
C MET A 458 11.17 22.21 11.44
N TYR A 459 10.16 22.77 12.10
CA TYR A 459 9.31 22.01 13.01
C TYR A 459 8.31 21.21 12.19
N SER A 460 8.33 19.89 12.36
CA SER A 460 7.57 18.96 11.55
C SER A 460 7.32 17.66 12.28
N GLY A 461 6.28 16.93 11.89
CA GLY A 461 5.99 15.59 12.39
C GLY A 461 5.21 14.76 11.38
N PRO A 462 4.94 13.48 11.68
CA PRO A 462 4.18 12.61 10.80
C PRO A 462 2.68 12.85 10.87
N PHE A 463 1.98 12.52 9.78
CA PHE A 463 0.53 12.32 9.78
C PHE A 463 0.14 11.03 9.05
N ILE A 464 -1.05 10.54 9.38
CA ILE A 464 -1.77 9.49 8.66
C ILE A 464 -3.23 9.88 8.51
N LEU A 465 -3.80 9.61 7.35
CA LEU A 465 -5.23 9.73 7.08
C LEU A 465 -5.68 8.49 6.31
N TRP A 466 -6.89 7.98 6.56
CA TRP A 466 -7.49 6.90 5.79
C TRP A 466 -8.97 7.17 5.49
N GLY A 467 -9.43 6.65 4.36
CA GLY A 467 -10.80 6.83 3.90
C GLY A 467 -11.78 5.97 4.69
N VAL A 468 -12.90 6.55 5.11
CA VAL A 468 -13.98 5.88 5.86
C VAL A 468 -15.29 5.79 5.07
N ASP A 469 -15.34 6.34 3.85
CA ASP A 469 -16.49 6.20 2.96
C ASP A 469 -16.74 4.74 2.63
N ARG A 470 -17.77 4.07 3.15
CA ARG A 470 -18.25 2.91 2.38
C ARG A 470 -18.71 3.44 1.01
N SER A 471 -18.71 2.61 -0.02
CA SER A 471 -19.30 2.98 -1.32
C SER A 471 -20.81 3.15 -1.17
N ASP A 472 -21.21 4.18 -0.42
CA ASP A 472 -22.51 4.78 -0.34
C ASP A 472 -22.61 5.61 -1.61
N VAL A 473 -23.22 4.99 -2.62
CA VAL A 473 -23.78 5.71 -3.74
C VAL A 473 -24.76 6.73 -3.17
N VAL A 474 -24.37 8.00 -3.21
CA VAL A 474 -25.33 9.07 -3.43
C VAL A 474 -24.95 9.71 -4.75
N ASP A 475 -25.22 8.99 -5.84
CA ASP A 475 -25.68 9.66 -7.05
C ASP A 475 -27.12 10.06 -6.77
N GLY A 476 -27.30 11.35 -6.51
CA GLY A 476 -28.58 11.95 -6.18
C GLY A 476 -28.62 13.43 -6.54
N ASP A 477 -27.94 13.83 -7.60
CA ASP A 477 -28.17 15.14 -8.23
C ASP A 477 -29.20 14.97 -9.35
N GLN A 478 -30.43 15.39 -9.04
CA GLN A 478 -31.36 15.98 -10.00
C GLN A 478 -31.13 17.49 -10.03
#